data_AF-A0A8H5TGH2-F1
#
_entry.id   AF-A0A8H5TGH2-F1
#
_cell.length_a   1.000
_cell.length_b   1.000
_cell.length_c   1.000
_cell.angle_alpha   90.00
_cell.angle_beta   90.00
_cell.angle_gamma   90.00
#
_symmetry.space_group_name_H-M   'P 1'
#
loop_
_entity.id
_entity.type
_entity.pdbx_description
1 polymer ?
#
loop_
_entity_poly.entity_id
_entity_poly.type
_entity_poly.pdbx_seq_one_letter_code
_entity_poly.pdbx_strand_id
1 'polypeptide(L)'
;MASGYDRALSVFSPDGHVFQVEYAGEAVKRGTCAVGVKGADVVVLGCEKRSAMKLQDTRITPSKIQVLDHHVALAFAGLNADARILVDKARLEAQSHRLSVEDPVTIDYITKYVAGVQQRYTQAGGVRPFGISTLIVGFDNGSNVPRLYQTEPSGIYSAWKANAIGRSSKTVREFLERNYKEDMDREATIRLAIKSLLEVVQTGAKNIEISLMAPGALIETLPTSEIEGYVKEIEQEKQEEAAKKKTGRTPGTGTAAILTRSQDDSAAE
;
A
#
# COMPACT_ATOMS: atom_id res chain seq x y z
N MET A 1 -1.18 34.91 -32.10
CA MET A 1 -1.49 33.52 -31.68
C MET A 1 -0.39 33.10 -30.71
N ALA A 2 -0.73 32.75 -29.47
CA ALA A 2 0.27 32.33 -28.50
C ALA A 2 0.95 31.05 -29.00
N SER A 3 2.27 31.06 -29.11
CA SER A 3 3.07 29.86 -29.38
C SER A 3 2.86 28.89 -28.22
N GLY A 4 1.94 27.94 -28.37
CA GLY A 4 1.76 26.88 -27.38
C GLY A 4 3.06 26.09 -27.21
N TYR A 5 3.42 25.76 -25.97
CA TYR A 5 4.55 24.87 -25.69
C TYR A 5 4.17 23.42 -26.03
N ASP A 6 4.13 23.09 -27.32
CA ASP A 6 3.74 21.76 -27.82
C ASP A 6 4.94 20.81 -28.03
N ARG A 7 5.88 20.81 -27.07
CA ARG A 7 7.04 19.93 -27.16
C ARG A 7 6.62 18.52 -26.76
N ALA A 8 6.92 17.53 -27.61
CA ALA A 8 6.82 16.13 -27.25
C ALA A 8 7.86 15.81 -26.16
N LEU A 9 7.41 15.70 -24.91
CA LEU A 9 8.27 15.35 -23.77
C LEU A 9 8.39 13.83 -23.59
N SER A 10 7.28 13.11 -23.76
CA SER A 10 7.22 11.66 -23.70
C SER A 10 7.37 11.09 -25.10
N VAL A 11 8.60 10.69 -25.45
CA VAL A 11 8.94 10.07 -26.73
C VAL A 11 9.50 8.67 -26.50
N PHE A 12 9.37 7.81 -27.51
CA PHE A 12 9.97 6.48 -27.48
C PHE A 12 11.49 6.57 -27.59
N SER A 13 12.19 5.78 -26.77
CA SER A 13 13.60 5.48 -26.95
C SER A 13 13.80 4.52 -28.14
N PRO A 14 15.02 4.39 -28.67
CA PRO A 14 15.33 3.40 -29.70
C PRO A 14 14.98 1.96 -29.30
N ASP A 15 15.00 1.67 -28.00
CA ASP A 15 14.70 0.36 -27.43
C ASP A 15 13.19 0.16 -27.13
N GLY A 16 12.34 1.13 -27.47
CA GLY A 16 10.88 1.07 -27.28
C GLY A 16 10.38 1.51 -25.90
N HIS A 17 11.23 2.11 -25.08
CA HIS A 17 10.87 2.60 -23.75
C HIS A 17 10.35 4.04 -23.77
N VAL A 18 9.56 4.43 -22.76
CA VAL A 18 9.14 5.83 -22.57
C VAL A 18 9.72 6.35 -21.27
N PHE A 19 10.92 6.95 -21.33
CA PHE A 19 11.68 7.32 -20.14
C PHE A 19 10.95 8.25 -19.18
N GLN A 20 10.13 9.18 -19.67
CA GLN A 20 9.34 10.07 -18.80
C GLN A 20 8.35 9.30 -17.91
N VAL A 21 7.77 8.21 -18.42
CA VAL A 21 6.87 7.35 -17.65
C VAL A 21 7.66 6.52 -16.64
N GLU A 22 8.84 6.04 -17.01
CA GLU A 22 9.73 5.31 -16.10
C GLU A 22 10.23 6.20 -14.95
N TYR A 23 10.62 7.44 -15.25
CA TYR A 23 11.03 8.42 -14.24
C TYR A 23 9.87 8.80 -13.31
N ALA A 24 8.63 8.86 -13.82
CA ALA A 24 7.45 9.00 -12.98
C ALA A 24 7.28 7.79 -12.04
N GLY A 25 7.54 6.57 -12.53
CA GLY A 25 7.62 5.36 -11.70
C GLY A 25 8.68 5.44 -10.60
N GLU A 26 9.85 6.00 -10.89
CA GLU A 26 10.89 6.25 -9.87
C GLU A 26 10.44 7.28 -8.82
N ALA A 27 9.66 8.29 -9.20
CA ALA A 27 9.06 9.23 -8.25
C ALA A 27 8.08 8.52 -7.30
N VAL A 28 7.29 7.57 -7.81
CA VAL A 28 6.41 6.71 -6.98
C VAL A 28 7.23 5.92 -5.97
N LYS A 29 8.33 5.27 -6.38
CA LYS A 29 9.21 4.48 -5.49
C LYS A 29 9.83 5.31 -4.37
N ARG A 30 9.97 6.63 -4.54
CA ARG A 30 10.43 7.56 -3.49
C ARG A 30 9.31 8.04 -2.55
N GLY A 31 8.06 7.81 -2.93
CA GLY A 31 6.89 8.14 -2.14
C GLY A 31 6.80 7.34 -0.84
N THR A 32 6.14 7.90 0.16
CA THR A 32 5.77 7.17 1.40
C THR A 32 4.90 5.95 1.06
N CYS A 33 5.08 4.84 1.79
CA CYS A 33 4.39 3.58 1.50
C CYS A 33 2.86 3.69 1.76
N ALA A 34 2.06 3.05 0.90
CA ALA A 34 0.65 2.84 1.12
C ALA A 34 0.28 1.38 0.81
N VAL A 35 -0.65 0.82 1.57
CA VAL A 35 -1.13 -0.56 1.48
C VAL A 35 -2.65 -0.57 1.38
N GLY A 36 -3.20 -1.47 0.58
CA GLY A 36 -4.62 -1.78 0.49
C GLY A 36 -4.84 -3.25 0.74
N VAL A 37 -5.80 -3.61 1.59
CA VAL A 37 -6.16 -4.99 1.92
C VAL A 37 -7.67 -5.13 1.89
N LYS A 38 -8.18 -6.10 1.15
CA LYS A 38 -9.60 -6.48 1.23
C LYS A 38 -9.80 -7.56 2.30
N GLY A 39 -10.84 -7.39 3.10
CA GLY A 39 -11.45 -8.45 3.90
C GLY A 39 -12.64 -9.07 3.18
N ALA A 40 -13.46 -9.81 3.92
CA ALA A 40 -14.72 -10.37 3.45
C ALA A 40 -15.74 -9.25 3.14
N ASP A 41 -15.91 -8.34 4.09
CA ASP A 41 -16.93 -7.30 4.12
C ASP A 41 -16.34 -5.90 4.40
N VAL A 42 -15.01 -5.76 4.37
CA VAL A 42 -14.34 -4.47 4.56
C VAL A 42 -13.20 -4.29 3.57
N VAL A 43 -12.79 -3.05 3.36
CA VAL A 43 -11.53 -2.73 2.70
C VAL A 43 -10.76 -1.71 3.54
N VAL A 44 -9.46 -1.97 3.72
CA VAL A 44 -8.58 -1.16 4.57
C VAL A 44 -7.50 -0.52 3.70
N LEU A 45 -7.32 0.79 3.87
CA LEU A 45 -6.18 1.56 3.39
C LEU A 45 -5.28 1.90 4.56
N GLY A 46 -4.01 1.48 4.46
CA GLY A 46 -2.96 1.89 5.38
C GLY A 46 -1.96 2.81 4.68
N CYS A 47 -1.58 3.91 5.32
CA CYS A 47 -0.55 4.81 4.79
C CYS A 47 0.53 5.07 5.83
N GLU A 48 1.78 5.06 5.38
CA GLU A 48 2.89 5.58 6.16
C GLU A 48 2.80 7.12 6.21
N LYS A 49 2.65 7.68 7.42
CA LYS A 49 2.87 9.10 7.68
C LYS A 49 4.35 9.34 7.93
N ARG A 50 4.90 10.37 7.28
CA ARG A 50 6.20 10.91 7.74
C ARG A 50 5.97 11.48 9.13
N SER A 51 6.90 11.22 10.06
CA SER A 51 6.91 11.85 11.37
C SER A 51 6.72 13.35 11.18
N ALA A 52 5.59 13.86 11.67
CA ALA A 52 5.28 15.27 11.56
C ALA A 52 6.40 16.06 12.25
N MET A 53 6.88 17.13 11.62
CA MET A 53 7.80 18.04 12.29
C MET A 53 7.09 18.62 13.52
N LYS A 54 7.82 18.94 14.60
CA LYS A 54 7.22 19.43 15.86
C LYS A 54 6.29 20.64 15.66
N LEU A 55 6.53 21.44 14.64
CA LEU A 55 5.76 22.64 14.29
C LEU A 55 4.67 22.40 13.23
N GLN A 56 4.53 21.18 12.74
CA GLN A 56 3.53 20.83 11.73
C GLN A 56 2.18 20.56 12.40
N ASP A 57 1.16 21.29 11.98
CA ASP A 57 -0.20 21.05 12.43
C ASP A 57 -0.83 19.88 11.66
N THR A 58 -0.96 18.75 12.33
CA THR A 58 -1.52 17.52 11.76
C THR A 58 -3.03 17.61 11.53
N ARG A 59 -3.73 18.58 12.13
CA ARG A 59 -5.19 18.75 11.99
C ARG A 59 -5.58 19.30 10.62
N ILE A 60 -4.71 20.12 10.03
CA ILE A 60 -4.92 20.78 8.72
C ILE A 60 -4.01 20.23 7.63
N THR A 61 -2.98 19.45 7.98
CA THR A 61 -2.13 18.80 6.99
C THR A 61 -2.96 17.78 6.20
N PRO A 62 -2.97 17.84 4.86
CA PRO A 62 -3.73 16.90 4.04
C PRO A 62 -3.33 15.45 4.29
N SER A 63 -4.33 14.60 4.54
CA SER A 63 -4.16 13.14 4.60
C SER A 63 -3.77 12.60 3.22
N LYS A 64 -3.11 11.43 3.20
CA LYS A 64 -2.87 10.68 1.95
C LYS A 64 -4.09 9.92 1.47
N ILE A 65 -5.00 9.61 2.39
CA ILE A 65 -6.26 8.95 2.10
C ILE A 65 -7.26 10.06 1.79
N GLN A 66 -7.78 10.04 0.57
CA GLN A 66 -8.66 11.07 0.02
C GLN A 66 -9.99 10.43 -0.35
N VAL A 67 -11.08 10.99 0.17
CA VAL A 67 -12.44 10.59 -0.22
C VAL A 67 -12.75 11.20 -1.58
N LEU A 68 -13.15 10.37 -2.54
CA LEU A 68 -13.59 10.81 -3.87
C LEU A 68 -15.11 10.97 -3.92
N ASP A 69 -15.82 10.08 -3.23
CA ASP A 69 -17.28 10.07 -3.06
C ASP A 69 -17.61 9.27 -1.79
N HIS A 70 -18.88 9.22 -1.37
CA HIS A 70 -19.29 8.56 -0.12
C HIS A 70 -18.83 7.10 0.02
N HIS A 71 -18.75 6.38 -1.09
CA HIS A 71 -18.42 4.96 -1.20
C HIS A 71 -17.06 4.70 -1.87
N VAL A 72 -16.25 5.74 -2.10
CA VAL A 72 -14.96 5.65 -2.82
C VAL A 72 -13.87 6.43 -2.11
N ALA A 73 -12.74 5.76 -1.85
CA ALA A 73 -11.54 6.38 -1.32
C ALA A 73 -10.30 6.05 -2.14
N LEU A 74 -9.32 6.93 -2.08
CA LEU A 74 -8.07 6.84 -2.82
C LEU A 74 -6.90 7.11 -1.87
N ALA A 75 -5.93 6.20 -1.83
CA ALA A 75 -4.59 6.47 -1.30
C ALA A 75 -3.58 6.59 -2.45
N PHE A 76 -2.47 7.29 -2.24
CA PHE A 76 -1.46 7.45 -3.29
C PHE A 76 -0.03 7.46 -2.74
N ALA A 77 0.90 7.13 -3.63
CA ALA A 77 2.33 7.28 -3.43
C ALA A 77 2.97 8.03 -4.61
N GLY A 78 3.91 8.93 -4.31
CA GLY A 78 4.61 9.76 -5.28
C GLY A 78 4.51 11.26 -4.95
N LEU A 79 4.38 12.10 -5.96
CA LEU A 79 4.31 13.56 -5.83
C LEU A 79 2.94 14.02 -5.27
N ASN A 80 2.93 14.61 -4.08
CA ASN A 80 1.70 15.09 -3.43
C ASN A 80 0.94 16.16 -4.25
N ALA A 81 1.66 17.01 -5.01
CA ALA A 81 1.03 18.04 -5.83
C ALA A 81 0.25 17.45 -7.00
N ASP A 82 0.82 16.44 -7.65
CA ASP A 82 0.21 15.70 -8.75
C ASP A 82 -1.05 14.96 -8.28
N ALA A 83 -1.02 14.39 -7.08
CA ALA A 83 -2.17 13.70 -6.49
C ALA A 83 -3.39 14.61 -6.34
N ARG A 84 -3.20 15.87 -5.93
CA ARG A 84 -4.32 16.82 -5.78
C ARG A 84 -5.07 17.03 -7.08
N ILE A 85 -4.35 17.18 -8.20
CA ILE A 85 -4.97 17.36 -9.52
C ILE A 85 -5.79 16.13 -9.93
N LEU A 86 -5.29 14.92 -9.67
CA LEU A 86 -6.03 13.69 -9.99
C LEU A 86 -7.25 13.49 -9.08
N VAL A 87 -7.12 13.77 -7.79
CA VAL A 87 -8.23 13.71 -6.83
C VAL A 87 -9.35 14.68 -7.21
N ASP A 88 -9.02 15.93 -7.55
CA ASP A 88 -10.02 16.93 -7.92
C ASP A 88 -10.75 16.56 -9.22
N LYS A 89 -10.02 16.05 -10.22
CA LYS A 89 -10.62 15.52 -11.46
C LYS A 89 -11.54 14.34 -11.18
N ALA A 90 -11.12 13.40 -10.33
CA ALA A 90 -11.92 12.23 -9.98
C ALA A 90 -13.19 12.60 -9.19
N ARG A 91 -13.11 13.56 -8.25
CA ARG A 91 -14.28 14.09 -7.54
C ARG A 91 -15.28 14.74 -8.50
N LEU A 92 -14.79 15.56 -9.42
CA LEU A 92 -15.64 16.20 -10.43
C LEU A 92 -16.33 15.16 -11.33
N GLU A 93 -15.58 14.15 -11.78
CA GLU A 93 -16.12 13.05 -12.57
C GLU A 93 -17.19 12.27 -11.79
N ALA A 94 -16.96 11.95 -10.52
CA ALA A 94 -17.92 11.22 -9.70
C ALA A 94 -19.26 11.95 -9.60
N GLN A 95 -19.24 13.28 -9.42
CA GLN A 95 -20.46 14.08 -9.40
C GLN A 95 -21.08 14.24 -10.79
N SER A 96 -20.27 14.39 -11.83
CA SER A 96 -20.76 14.46 -13.22
C SER A 96 -21.47 13.18 -13.64
N HIS A 97 -20.91 12.01 -13.29
CA HIS A 97 -21.53 10.71 -13.53
C HIS A 97 -22.86 10.59 -12.78
N ARG A 98 -22.88 10.94 -11.48
CA ARG A 98 -24.12 10.91 -10.69
C ARG A 98 -25.20 11.82 -11.28
N LEU A 99 -24.85 13.00 -11.78
CA LEU A 99 -25.80 13.90 -12.43
C LEU A 99 -26.33 13.33 -13.76
N SER A 100 -25.50 12.66 -14.53
CA SER A 100 -25.84 12.22 -15.90
C SER A 100 -26.52 10.85 -15.95
N VAL A 101 -26.11 9.94 -15.06
CA VAL A 101 -26.53 8.54 -15.03
C VAL A 101 -27.52 8.27 -13.89
N GLU A 102 -27.71 9.24 -12.98
CA GLU A 102 -28.53 9.13 -11.77
C GLU A 102 -28.08 8.03 -10.79
N ASP A 103 -26.92 7.43 -11.04
CA ASP A 103 -26.27 6.44 -10.18
C ASP A 103 -24.83 6.87 -9.85
N PRO A 104 -24.32 6.55 -8.64
CA PRO A 104 -22.94 6.80 -8.29
C PRO A 104 -21.98 5.93 -9.14
N VAL A 105 -20.72 6.38 -9.26
CA VAL A 105 -19.69 5.65 -10.02
C VAL A 105 -19.42 4.27 -9.42
N THR A 106 -19.18 3.26 -10.26
CA THR A 106 -18.55 2.01 -9.80
C THR A 106 -17.07 2.24 -9.52
N ILE A 107 -16.47 1.39 -8.68
CA ILE A 107 -15.03 1.50 -8.35
C ILE A 107 -14.18 1.24 -9.59
N ASP A 108 -14.62 0.34 -10.48
CA ASP A 108 -13.96 0.09 -11.77
C ASP A 108 -14.03 1.31 -12.69
N TYR A 109 -15.20 1.95 -12.80
CA TYR A 109 -15.39 3.13 -13.65
C TYR A 109 -14.47 4.28 -13.25
N ILE A 110 -14.48 4.66 -11.97
CA ILE A 110 -13.67 5.79 -11.49
C ILE A 110 -12.17 5.47 -11.58
N THR A 111 -11.78 4.21 -11.38
CA THR A 111 -10.41 3.75 -11.60
C THR A 111 -10.00 3.91 -13.07
N LYS A 112 -10.86 3.47 -14.00
CA LYS A 112 -10.63 3.60 -15.44
C LYS A 112 -10.53 5.06 -15.87
N TYR A 113 -11.34 5.95 -15.28
CA TYR A 113 -11.23 7.39 -15.49
C TYR A 113 -9.86 7.93 -15.04
N VAL A 114 -9.46 7.64 -13.79
CA VAL A 114 -8.16 8.08 -13.23
C VAL A 114 -7.01 7.58 -14.10
N ALA A 115 -7.03 6.31 -14.47
CA ALA A 115 -6.05 5.68 -15.34
C ALA A 115 -5.99 6.34 -16.73
N GLY A 116 -7.15 6.66 -17.32
CA GLY A 116 -7.25 7.38 -18.58
C GLY A 116 -6.71 8.81 -18.52
N VAL A 117 -6.90 9.52 -17.40
CA VAL A 117 -6.28 10.83 -17.17
C VAL A 117 -4.76 10.70 -17.08
N GLN A 118 -4.25 9.70 -16.35
CA GLN A 118 -2.80 9.44 -16.29
C GLN A 118 -2.23 9.16 -17.68
N GLN A 119 -2.86 8.26 -18.44
CA GLN A 119 -2.45 7.89 -19.80
C GLN A 119 -2.42 9.10 -20.74
N ARG A 120 -3.42 9.99 -20.67
CA ARG A 120 -3.46 11.18 -21.55
C ARG A 120 -2.22 12.07 -21.37
N TYR A 121 -1.70 12.17 -20.14
CA TYR A 121 -0.49 12.96 -19.83
C TYR A 121 0.82 12.26 -20.22
N THR A 122 0.77 11.01 -20.71
CA THR A 122 1.93 10.32 -21.27
C THR A 122 2.09 10.54 -22.78
N GLN A 123 1.06 11.05 -23.47
CA GLN A 123 1.09 11.23 -24.93
C GLN A 123 0.64 12.61 -25.41
N ALA A 124 0.23 13.51 -24.51
CA ALA A 124 -0.05 14.90 -24.85
C ALA A 124 1.23 15.75 -24.86
N GLY A 125 1.33 16.68 -25.82
CA GLY A 125 2.43 17.64 -25.91
C GLY A 125 2.39 18.67 -24.78
N GLY A 126 3.56 19.16 -24.36
CA GLY A 126 3.67 20.22 -23.35
C GLY A 126 3.43 19.81 -21.91
N VAL A 127 3.16 18.52 -21.65
CA VAL A 127 2.93 17.99 -20.30
C VAL A 127 3.88 16.86 -19.97
N ARG A 128 4.15 16.69 -18.67
CA ARG A 128 4.84 15.50 -18.14
C ARG A 128 3.83 14.52 -17.55
N PRO A 129 4.14 13.22 -17.51
CA PRO A 129 3.33 12.23 -16.79
C PRO A 129 3.14 12.58 -15.31
N PHE A 130 2.05 12.08 -14.73
CA PHE A 130 1.82 12.14 -13.30
C PHE A 130 2.83 11.26 -12.56
N GLY A 131 3.53 11.82 -11.59
CA GLY A 131 4.49 11.11 -10.75
C GLY A 131 3.84 10.38 -9.56
N ILE A 132 2.67 9.76 -9.76
CA ILE A 132 1.93 9.05 -8.72
C ILE A 132 1.35 7.71 -9.18
N SER A 133 1.27 6.77 -8.25
CA SER A 133 0.40 5.59 -8.32
C SER A 133 -0.70 5.73 -7.27
N THR A 134 -1.85 5.12 -7.54
CA THR A 134 -3.01 5.18 -6.64
C THR A 134 -3.46 3.79 -6.22
N LEU A 135 -4.03 3.69 -5.02
CA LEU A 135 -4.87 2.58 -4.57
C LEU A 135 -6.27 3.13 -4.40
N ILE A 136 -7.22 2.62 -5.19
CA ILE A 136 -8.61 3.06 -5.18
C ILE A 136 -9.44 1.93 -4.58
N VAL A 137 -10.22 2.25 -3.55
CA VAL A 137 -11.03 1.29 -2.81
C VAL A 137 -12.47 1.76 -2.67
N GLY A 138 -13.36 0.81 -2.46
CA GLY A 138 -14.73 1.10 -2.10
C GLY A 138 -15.66 -0.07 -2.36
N PHE A 139 -16.95 0.24 -2.42
CA PHE A 139 -18.03 -0.70 -2.68
C PHE A 139 -18.92 -0.15 -3.78
N ASP A 140 -19.23 -0.96 -4.79
CA ASP A 140 -20.21 -0.55 -5.81
C ASP A 140 -21.60 -0.37 -5.16
N ASN A 141 -22.46 0.46 -5.74
CA ASN A 141 -23.79 0.72 -5.18
C ASN A 141 -24.59 -0.60 -5.03
N GLY A 142 -25.15 -0.84 -3.85
CA GLY A 142 -25.87 -2.07 -3.53
C GLY A 142 -25.02 -3.34 -3.42
N SER A 143 -23.68 -3.24 -3.51
CA SER A 143 -22.77 -4.38 -3.40
C SER A 143 -22.11 -4.45 -2.03
N ASN A 144 -22.01 -5.65 -1.48
CA ASN A 144 -21.22 -5.94 -0.27
C ASN A 144 -19.80 -6.42 -0.60
N VAL A 145 -19.41 -6.42 -1.88
CA VAL A 145 -18.10 -6.93 -2.33
C VAL A 145 -17.08 -5.79 -2.30
N PRO A 146 -16.02 -5.88 -1.48
CA PRO A 146 -14.99 -4.86 -1.47
C PRO A 146 -14.21 -4.86 -2.79
N ARG A 147 -13.88 -3.66 -3.26
CA ARG A 147 -13.04 -3.43 -4.44
C ARG A 147 -11.74 -2.75 -4.04
N LEU A 148 -10.66 -3.18 -4.68
CA LEU A 148 -9.33 -2.59 -4.55
C LEU A 148 -8.67 -2.63 -5.91
N TYR A 149 -8.33 -1.46 -6.42
CA TYR A 149 -7.64 -1.28 -7.68
C TYR A 149 -6.36 -0.47 -7.48
N GLN A 150 -5.40 -0.70 -8.37
CA GLN A 150 -4.20 0.11 -8.47
C GLN A 150 -4.15 0.80 -9.83
N THR A 151 -3.71 2.06 -9.86
CA THR A 151 -3.28 2.73 -11.10
C THR A 151 -1.81 3.13 -11.05
N GLU A 152 -1.17 3.27 -12.22
CA GLU A 152 0.24 3.66 -12.36
C GLU A 152 0.42 4.86 -13.30
N PRO A 153 1.58 5.56 -13.27
CA PRO A 153 1.88 6.68 -14.16
C PRO A 153 1.67 6.40 -15.67
N SER A 154 1.81 5.14 -16.09
CA SER A 154 1.56 4.71 -17.47
C SER A 154 0.08 4.81 -17.89
N GLY A 155 -0.83 4.85 -16.92
CA GLY A 155 -2.27 4.73 -17.13
C GLY A 155 -2.78 3.29 -17.19
N ILE A 156 -1.95 2.31 -16.86
CA ILE A 156 -2.40 0.93 -16.62
C ILE A 156 -3.10 0.87 -15.26
N TYR A 157 -4.15 0.04 -15.17
CA TYR A 157 -4.81 -0.28 -13.91
C TYR A 157 -5.15 -1.77 -13.80
N SER A 158 -5.24 -2.26 -12.57
CA SER A 158 -5.55 -3.66 -12.27
C SER A 158 -6.22 -3.82 -10.91
N ALA A 159 -7.03 -4.87 -10.76
CA ALA A 159 -7.70 -5.23 -9.51
C ALA A 159 -6.81 -6.11 -8.63
N TRP A 160 -6.87 -5.93 -7.31
CA TRP A 160 -6.03 -6.63 -6.35
C TRP A 160 -6.81 -7.21 -5.17
N LYS A 161 -6.25 -8.24 -4.53
CA LYS A 161 -6.70 -8.80 -3.24
C LYS A 161 -6.14 -8.00 -2.07
N ALA A 162 -4.82 -7.85 -2.08
CA ALA A 162 -4.07 -6.87 -1.33
C ALA A 162 -2.95 -6.34 -2.22
N ASN A 163 -2.52 -5.10 -2.01
CA ASN A 163 -1.42 -4.51 -2.76
C ASN A 163 -0.73 -3.40 -1.97
N ALA A 164 0.51 -3.06 -2.36
CA ALA A 164 1.26 -1.96 -1.78
C ALA A 164 1.97 -1.13 -2.85
N ILE A 165 2.04 0.17 -2.64
CA ILE A 165 2.72 1.15 -3.50
C ILE A 165 3.67 2.03 -2.67
N GLY A 166 4.57 2.74 -3.35
CA GLY A 166 5.55 3.62 -2.70
C GLY A 166 6.87 2.93 -2.35
N ARG A 167 7.65 3.56 -1.48
CA ARG A 167 8.95 3.04 -1.03
C ARG A 167 8.79 1.68 -0.36
N SER A 168 9.75 0.79 -0.62
CA SER A 168 9.78 -0.56 -0.05
C SER A 168 8.52 -1.40 -0.30
N SER A 169 7.68 -1.03 -1.28
CA SER A 169 6.45 -1.76 -1.62
C SER A 169 6.73 -3.22 -1.99
N LYS A 170 7.89 -3.52 -2.57
CA LYS A 170 8.32 -4.90 -2.87
C LYS A 170 8.34 -5.77 -1.61
N THR A 171 8.96 -5.29 -0.53
CA THR A 171 9.03 -5.99 0.77
C THR A 171 7.63 -6.19 1.35
N VAL A 172 6.79 -5.15 1.28
CA VAL A 172 5.41 -5.21 1.78
C VAL A 172 4.56 -6.20 0.97
N ARG A 173 4.70 -6.23 -0.36
CA ARG A 173 4.00 -7.22 -1.21
C ARG A 173 4.45 -8.64 -0.91
N GLU A 174 5.74 -8.90 -0.75
CA GLU A 174 6.24 -10.22 -0.36
C GLU A 174 5.70 -10.66 1.01
N PHE A 175 5.49 -9.73 1.93
CA PHE A 175 4.83 -9.99 3.20
C PHE A 175 3.34 -10.32 3.01
N LEU A 176 2.62 -9.52 2.22
CA LEU A 176 1.20 -9.74 1.91
C LEU A 176 0.97 -11.09 1.22
N GLU A 177 1.81 -11.46 0.25
CA GLU A 177 1.73 -12.74 -0.46
C GLU A 177 1.79 -13.96 0.48
N ARG A 178 2.50 -13.85 1.61
CA ARG A 178 2.65 -14.95 2.58
C ARG A 178 1.56 -14.97 3.66
N ASN A 179 0.97 -13.81 3.96
CA ASN A 179 0.13 -13.63 5.14
C ASN A 179 -1.35 -13.34 4.81
N TYR A 180 -1.66 -12.94 3.57
CA TYR A 180 -3.04 -12.72 3.14
C TYR A 180 -3.82 -14.02 3.13
N LYS A 181 -5.06 -13.96 3.63
CA LYS A 181 -6.05 -15.02 3.56
C LYS A 181 -7.32 -14.46 2.97
N GLU A 182 -8.08 -15.27 2.24
CA GLU A 182 -9.41 -14.87 1.79
C GLU A 182 -10.35 -14.73 3.00
N ASP A 183 -11.39 -13.93 2.82
CA ASP A 183 -12.51 -13.79 3.76
C ASP A 183 -12.10 -13.42 5.20
N MET A 184 -11.03 -12.63 5.34
CA MET A 184 -10.64 -12.07 6.64
C MET A 184 -11.73 -11.14 7.17
N ASP A 185 -12.02 -11.25 8.46
CA ASP A 185 -12.91 -10.32 9.14
C ASP A 185 -12.27 -8.91 9.28
N ARG A 186 -13.06 -7.95 9.77
CA ARG A 186 -12.61 -6.57 10.01
C ARG A 186 -11.30 -6.50 10.79
N GLU A 187 -11.23 -7.23 11.89
CA GLU A 187 -10.12 -7.23 12.83
C GLU A 187 -8.83 -7.79 12.21
N ALA A 188 -8.91 -8.96 11.57
CA ALA A 188 -7.79 -9.59 10.89
C ALA A 188 -7.30 -8.75 9.70
N THR A 189 -8.21 -8.10 8.98
CA THR A 189 -7.87 -7.23 7.85
C THR A 189 -7.10 -5.99 8.31
N ILE A 190 -7.56 -5.32 9.38
CA ILE A 190 -6.84 -4.19 10.00
C ILE A 190 -5.48 -4.65 10.50
N ARG A 191 -5.42 -5.76 11.24
CA ARG A 191 -4.18 -6.33 11.78
C ARG A 191 -3.19 -6.64 10.65
N LEU A 192 -3.64 -7.20 9.53
CA LEU A 192 -2.77 -7.48 8.38
C LEU A 192 -2.22 -6.19 7.75
N ALA A 193 -3.06 -5.16 7.58
CA ALA A 193 -2.61 -3.88 7.04
C ALA A 193 -1.54 -3.22 7.94
N ILE A 194 -1.72 -3.25 9.26
CA ILE A 194 -0.75 -2.73 10.23
C ILE A 194 0.53 -3.58 10.22
N LYS A 195 0.43 -4.91 10.28
CA LYS A 195 1.60 -5.81 10.20
C LYS A 195 2.43 -5.55 8.94
N SER A 196 1.76 -5.35 7.81
CA SER A 196 2.38 -5.06 6.51
C SER A 196 3.17 -3.74 6.52
N LEU A 197 2.62 -2.69 7.15
CA LEU A 197 3.32 -1.41 7.29
C LEU A 197 4.49 -1.47 8.28
N LEU A 198 4.37 -2.26 9.36
CA LEU A 198 5.44 -2.45 10.34
C LEU A 198 6.69 -3.13 9.77
N GLU A 199 6.62 -3.76 8.60
CA GLU A 199 7.80 -4.27 7.88
C GLU A 199 8.69 -3.15 7.33
N VAL A 200 8.16 -1.92 7.20
CA VAL A 200 8.87 -0.76 6.62
C VAL A 200 8.91 0.47 7.52
N VAL A 201 7.98 0.58 8.48
CA VAL A 201 7.90 1.70 9.41
C VAL A 201 8.64 1.38 10.71
N GLN A 202 9.73 2.10 10.98
CA GLN A 202 10.55 1.90 12.18
C GLN A 202 9.95 2.49 13.46
N THR A 203 9.08 3.50 13.34
CA THR A 203 8.67 4.36 14.48
C THR A 203 7.17 4.24 14.79
N GLY A 204 6.72 3.02 15.11
CA GLY A 204 5.45 2.74 15.80
C GLY A 204 4.16 3.37 15.22
N ALA A 205 3.06 3.25 15.98
CA ALA A 205 1.70 3.61 15.58
C ALA A 205 1.51 5.06 15.08
N LYS A 206 2.32 6.02 15.56
CA LYS A 206 2.20 7.45 15.21
C LYS A 206 2.50 7.76 13.74
N ASN A 207 3.25 6.88 13.09
CA ASN A 207 3.63 7.00 11.68
C ASN A 207 2.72 6.17 10.77
N ILE A 208 1.61 5.65 11.30
CA ILE A 208 0.65 4.85 10.55
C ILE A 208 -0.70 5.58 10.54
N GLU A 209 -1.28 5.67 9.36
CA GLU A 209 -2.70 6.00 9.15
C GLU A 209 -3.42 4.74 8.73
N ILE A 210 -4.51 4.39 9.39
CA ILE A 210 -5.42 3.34 8.91
C ILE A 210 -6.78 3.97 8.68
N SER A 211 -7.35 3.73 7.51
CA SER A 211 -8.76 4.01 7.25
C SER A 211 -9.43 2.77 6.69
N LEU A 212 -10.65 2.51 7.15
CA LEU A 212 -11.45 1.36 6.74
C LEU A 212 -12.76 1.83 6.13
N MET A 213 -13.32 1.01 5.25
CA MET A 213 -14.65 1.21 4.69
C MET A 213 -15.39 -0.12 4.73
N ALA A 214 -16.66 -0.05 5.13
CA ALA A 214 -17.62 -1.16 5.10
C ALA A 214 -18.77 -0.82 4.12
N PRO A 215 -19.54 -1.80 3.63
CA PRO A 215 -20.65 -1.58 2.72
C PRO A 215 -21.65 -0.57 3.26
N GLY A 216 -22.00 0.44 2.46
CA GLY A 216 -22.95 1.48 2.84
C GLY A 216 -22.48 2.45 3.93
N ALA A 217 -21.27 2.29 4.47
CA ALA A 217 -20.69 3.19 5.46
C ALA A 217 -19.70 4.17 4.81
N LEU A 218 -19.61 5.37 5.40
CA LEU A 218 -18.53 6.31 5.07
C LEU A 218 -17.19 5.74 5.54
N ILE A 219 -16.10 6.20 4.92
CA ILE A 219 -14.77 5.83 5.39
C ILE A 219 -14.54 6.29 6.83
N GLU A 220 -14.00 5.42 7.66
CA GLU A 220 -13.65 5.66 9.04
C GLU A 220 -12.12 5.63 9.19
N THR A 221 -11.53 6.68 9.73
CA THR A 221 -10.09 6.72 10.06
C THR A 221 -9.89 6.35 11.53
N LEU A 222 -9.08 5.32 11.78
CA LEU A 222 -8.84 4.85 13.15
C LEU A 222 -8.05 5.88 13.96
N PRO A 223 -8.43 6.12 15.23
CA PRO A 223 -7.68 7.00 16.12
C PRO A 223 -6.32 6.37 16.46
N THR A 224 -5.32 7.22 16.69
CA THR A 224 -3.95 6.75 17.00
C THR A 224 -3.90 5.84 18.23
N SER A 225 -4.77 6.04 19.22
CA SER A 225 -4.85 5.19 20.41
C SER A 225 -5.24 3.74 20.09
N GLU A 226 -6.11 3.53 19.10
CA GLU A 226 -6.52 2.20 18.67
C GLU A 226 -5.39 1.53 17.89
N ILE A 227 -4.75 2.26 16.98
CA ILE A 227 -3.56 1.79 16.25
C ILE A 227 -2.43 1.41 17.22
N GLU A 228 -2.24 2.19 18.30
CA GLU A 228 -1.28 1.85 19.37
C GLU A 228 -1.62 0.52 20.07
N GLY A 229 -2.90 0.20 20.24
CA GLY A 229 -3.36 -1.09 20.76
C GLY A 229 -2.91 -2.24 19.85
N TYR A 230 -3.28 -2.17 18.56
CA TYR A 230 -2.87 -3.18 17.57
C TYR A 230 -1.36 -3.36 17.50
N VAL A 231 -0.59 -2.25 17.47
CA VAL A 231 0.88 -2.33 17.38
C VAL A 231 1.46 -3.05 18.60
N LYS A 232 0.96 -2.77 19.81
CA LYS A 232 1.43 -3.46 21.03
C LYS A 232 1.15 -4.95 20.99
N GLU A 233 -0.06 -5.35 20.59
CA GLU A 233 -0.42 -6.76 20.44
C GLU A 233 0.48 -7.46 19.42
N ILE A 234 0.70 -6.84 18.25
CA ILE A 234 1.55 -7.38 17.19
C ILE A 234 3.02 -7.54 17.66
N GLU A 235 3.54 -6.57 18.41
CA GLU A 235 4.90 -6.64 18.95
C GLU A 235 5.04 -7.75 20.01
N GLN A 236 4.02 -7.93 20.87
CA GLN A 236 3.97 -9.02 21.84
C GLN A 236 3.94 -10.38 21.14
N GLU A 237 3.07 -10.58 20.14
CA GLU A 237 3.02 -11.80 19.33
C GLU A 237 4.38 -12.12 18.68
N LYS A 238 5.03 -11.12 18.07
CA LYS A 238 6.36 -11.29 17.45
C LYS A 238 7.41 -11.71 18.49
N GLN A 239 7.38 -11.15 19.70
CA GLN A 239 8.31 -11.53 20.78
C GLN A 239 8.07 -12.96 21.27
N GLU A 240 6.80 -13.36 21.43
CA GLU A 240 6.44 -14.72 21.82
C GLU A 240 6.82 -15.75 20.75
N GLU A 241 6.59 -15.46 19.47
CA GLU A 241 7.01 -16.33 18.37
C GLU A 241 8.54 -16.46 18.31
N ALA A 242 9.27 -15.36 18.54
CA ALA A 242 10.73 -15.38 18.61
C ALA A 242 11.24 -16.18 19.82
N ALA A 243 10.57 -16.07 20.97
CA ALA A 243 10.90 -16.87 22.16
C ALA A 243 10.64 -18.36 21.92
N LYS A 244 9.50 -18.73 21.34
CA LYS A 244 9.14 -20.12 20.97
C LYS A 244 10.14 -20.72 19.97
N LYS A 245 10.61 -19.94 18.99
CA LYS A 245 11.65 -20.36 18.04
C LYS A 245 13.02 -20.55 18.69
N LYS A 246 13.34 -19.82 19.76
CA LYS A 246 14.58 -19.98 20.54
C LYS A 246 14.52 -21.21 21.45
N THR A 247 13.38 -21.52 22.04
CA THR A 247 13.21 -22.71 22.91
C THR A 247 13.07 -24.01 22.13
N GLY A 248 12.63 -23.98 20.87
CA GLY A 248 12.53 -25.16 19.99
C GLY A 248 13.83 -25.59 19.31
N ARG A 249 14.95 -24.88 19.53
CA ARG A 249 16.26 -25.21 18.95
C ARG A 249 17.14 -25.89 20.02
N THR A 250 16.90 -27.17 20.27
CA THR A 250 17.76 -27.98 21.15
C THR A 250 19.20 -27.98 20.59
N PRO A 251 20.25 -27.73 21.41
CA PRO A 251 21.62 -27.89 20.95
C PRO A 251 21.84 -29.38 20.65
N GLY A 252 22.30 -29.70 19.44
CA GLY A 252 22.78 -31.03 19.12
C GLY A 252 23.81 -31.43 20.17
N THR A 253 23.57 -32.55 20.84
CA THR A 253 24.50 -33.20 21.76
C THR A 253 25.81 -33.44 21.03
N GLY A 254 26.83 -32.64 21.35
CA GLY A 254 28.20 -32.92 20.97
C GLY A 254 28.67 -34.16 21.72
N THR A 255 28.88 -35.25 21.01
CA THR A 255 29.70 -36.36 21.49
C THR A 255 31.17 -36.02 21.21
N ALA A 256 31.79 -35.31 22.16
CA ALA A 256 33.24 -35.31 22.27
C ALA A 256 33.67 -36.69 22.80
N ALA A 257 34.10 -37.58 21.90
CA ALA A 257 34.73 -38.83 22.28
C ALA A 257 36.16 -38.54 22.77
N ILE A 258 36.33 -38.50 24.09
CA ILE A 258 37.63 -38.57 24.76
C ILE A 258 38.16 -40.00 24.60
N LEU A 259 39.15 -40.19 23.74
CA LEU A 259 39.92 -41.43 23.63
C LEU A 259 41.05 -41.41 24.66
N THR A 260 40.79 -41.87 25.89
CA THR A 260 41.86 -42.29 26.81
C THR A 260 42.23 -43.73 26.49
N ARG A 261 43.42 -43.92 25.94
CA ARG A 261 44.03 -45.23 25.68
C ARG A 261 44.63 -45.73 27.00
N SER A 262 44.03 -46.75 27.61
CA SER A 262 44.66 -47.51 28.69
C SER A 262 45.72 -48.43 28.10
N GLN A 263 46.97 -48.22 28.50
CA GLN A 263 47.98 -49.28 28.50
C GLN A 263 47.54 -50.30 29.56
N ASP A 264 47.47 -51.57 29.19
CA ASP A 264 47.94 -52.65 30.07
C ASP A 264 48.24 -53.90 29.25
N ASP A 265 49.26 -54.59 29.76
CA ASP A 265 49.98 -55.73 29.25
C ASP A 265 49.13 -57.01 29.13
N SER A 266 49.43 -57.82 28.11
CA SER A 266 49.57 -59.27 28.31
C SER A 266 50.31 -59.93 27.14
N ALA A 267 51.49 -60.44 27.44
CA ALA A 267 52.23 -61.42 26.67
C ALA A 267 51.50 -62.76 26.60
N ALA A 268 51.66 -63.50 25.50
CA ALA A 268 52.09 -64.91 25.45
C ALA A 268 51.68 -65.60 24.13
N GLU A 269 52.67 -66.28 23.55
CA GLU A 269 52.69 -67.30 22.47
C GLU A 269 52.36 -66.91 21.02
#